data_AF-W2C709-F1
#
_entry.id   AF-W2C709-F1
#
_cell.length_a   1.000
_cell.length_b   1.000
_cell.length_c   1.000
_cell.angle_alpha   90.00
_cell.angle_beta   90.00
_cell.angle_gamma   90.00
#
_symmetry.space_group_name_H-M   'P 1'
#
loop_
_entity.id
_entity.type
_entity.pdbx_description
1 polymer ?
#
loop_
_entity_poly.entity_id
_entity_poly.type
_entity_poly.pdbx_seq_one_letter_code
_entity_poly.pdbx_strand_id
1 'polypeptide(L)'
;MDTKRKAEKTHYVFLKYGALLLFAIMLAAGCSSSKKALKHGDYEKATLEAAQHLRKHPGSKTSQDVLRQAYPMARESALRHIRQAEDSGASDRYVVAADAYLRLNELANAIYDSPKAMEIIGQPTRYDRELRDVRPKAAEQAYALAGQLMENGSMRDARRAYILYEKANRFVEGYRDVGRRMAEALDAATVKVVVKRPAADRPFIEPADYFYDRLISQITEHKHRFVRFYTADDARRAGVSRPDQVLELDFSSFNVGTMRESSDTRDVSRDSVRVGTTTVNGQQTDVYGTVRARLIVYRREVLCTGTLRVRIMEAGDGRVAESRDFPGRFVWGEEWATYKGDERALTDEQRRLTRRSEPSAPPTQQELFAAFSRPLLDPATSFIRQYYRRFAED
;
A
#
# COMPACT_ATOMS: atom_id res chain seq x y z
N MET A 1 -26.49 5.94 38.00
CA MET A 1 -25.17 5.26 38.01
C MET A 1 -25.20 3.85 37.38
N ASP A 2 -26.35 3.36 36.90
CA ASP A 2 -26.52 1.95 36.49
C ASP A 2 -26.40 1.72 34.97
N THR A 3 -26.68 2.74 34.16
CA THR A 3 -26.63 2.67 32.69
C THR A 3 -25.20 2.63 32.13
N LYS A 4 -24.23 3.31 32.77
CA LYS A 4 -22.81 3.28 32.36
C LYS A 4 -22.15 1.90 32.57
N ARG A 5 -22.43 1.23 33.69
CA ARG A 5 -21.91 -0.13 33.98
C ARG A 5 -22.46 -1.19 33.03
N LYS A 6 -23.71 -1.03 32.56
CA LYS A 6 -24.32 -1.94 31.59
C LYS A 6 -23.66 -1.81 30.21
N ALA A 7 -23.42 -0.57 29.75
CA ALA A 7 -22.74 -0.30 28.47
C ALA A 7 -21.29 -0.81 28.43
N GLU A 8 -20.52 -0.64 29.52
CA GLU A 8 -19.15 -1.18 29.61
C GLU A 8 -19.12 -2.70 29.54
N LYS A 9 -20.03 -3.41 30.24
CA LYS A 9 -20.12 -4.87 30.15
C LYS A 9 -20.44 -5.35 28.73
N THR A 10 -21.34 -4.68 28.02
CA THR A 10 -21.71 -5.05 26.65
C THR A 10 -20.53 -4.83 25.69
N HIS A 11 -19.75 -3.76 25.87
CA HIS A 11 -18.58 -3.48 25.04
C HIS A 11 -17.45 -4.51 25.23
N TYR A 12 -17.17 -4.93 26.47
CA TYR A 12 -16.20 -6.00 26.75
C TYR A 12 -16.63 -7.36 26.19
N VAL A 13 -17.93 -7.65 26.18
CA VAL A 13 -18.51 -8.86 25.59
C VAL A 13 -18.33 -8.83 24.07
N PHE A 14 -18.69 -7.74 23.40
CA PHE A 14 -18.47 -7.58 21.95
C PHE A 14 -16.99 -7.65 21.54
N LEU A 15 -16.09 -7.03 22.30
CA LEU A 15 -14.64 -7.07 22.02
C LEU A 15 -14.07 -8.49 22.21
N LYS A 16 -14.53 -9.23 23.24
CA LYS A 16 -14.13 -10.63 23.46
C LYS A 16 -14.64 -11.55 22.35
N TYR A 17 -15.90 -11.46 21.95
CA TYR A 17 -16.43 -12.28 20.86
C TYR A 17 -15.85 -11.88 19.50
N GLY A 18 -15.57 -10.59 19.27
CA GLY A 18 -14.87 -10.10 18.09
C GLY A 18 -13.44 -10.64 17.99
N ALA A 19 -12.69 -10.64 19.10
CA ALA A 19 -11.36 -11.25 19.17
C ALA A 19 -11.40 -12.78 18.97
N LEU A 20 -12.41 -13.46 19.51
CA LEU A 20 -12.60 -14.90 19.36
C LEU A 20 -12.99 -15.29 17.92
N LEU A 21 -13.77 -14.45 17.23
CA LEU A 21 -14.12 -14.60 15.82
C LEU A 21 -12.90 -14.34 14.91
N LEU A 22 -12.11 -13.28 15.18
CA LEU A 22 -10.85 -12.99 14.47
C LEU A 22 -9.83 -14.12 14.65
N PHE A 23 -9.73 -14.68 15.85
CA PHE A 23 -8.89 -15.83 16.14
C PHE A 23 -9.37 -17.09 15.39
N ALA A 24 -10.68 -17.35 15.34
CA ALA A 24 -11.26 -18.45 14.57
C ALA A 24 -11.04 -18.30 13.06
N ILE A 25 -11.11 -17.09 12.51
CA ILE A 25 -10.83 -16.81 11.08
C ILE A 25 -9.35 -17.05 10.76
N MET A 26 -8.43 -16.63 11.63
CA MET A 26 -6.99 -16.88 11.50
C MET A 26 -6.66 -18.38 11.52
N LEU A 27 -7.34 -19.17 12.35
CA LEU A 27 -7.20 -20.63 12.39
C LEU A 27 -7.77 -21.32 11.14
N ALA A 28 -8.86 -20.80 10.57
CA ALA A 28 -9.49 -21.37 9.37
C ALA A 28 -8.71 -21.08 8.08
N ALA A 29 -7.94 -19.98 8.02
CA ALA A 29 -7.17 -19.58 6.84
C ALA A 29 -6.06 -20.58 6.46
N GLY A 30 -5.39 -21.20 7.45
CA GLY A 30 -4.35 -22.20 7.20
C GLY A 30 -4.88 -23.51 6.61
N CYS A 31 -6.08 -23.93 7.04
CA CYS A 31 -6.75 -25.14 6.53
C CYS A 31 -7.28 -24.97 5.10
N SER A 32 -7.85 -23.80 4.78
CA SER A 32 -8.37 -23.53 3.43
C SER A 32 -7.24 -23.36 2.42
N SER A 33 -6.11 -22.76 2.84
CA SER A 33 -4.94 -22.53 1.98
C SER A 33 -4.31 -23.84 1.49
N SER A 34 -3.95 -24.76 2.40
CA SER A 34 -3.29 -26.01 2.03
C SER A 34 -4.17 -26.91 1.13
N LYS A 35 -5.48 -26.96 1.40
CA LYS A 35 -6.46 -27.65 0.56
C LYS A 35 -6.60 -27.01 -0.82
N LYS A 36 -6.53 -25.68 -0.89
CA LYS A 36 -6.57 -24.93 -2.15
C LYS A 36 -5.30 -25.18 -2.97
N ALA A 37 -4.12 -25.15 -2.36
CA ALA A 37 -2.85 -25.47 -3.00
C ALA A 37 -2.87 -26.88 -3.62
N LEU A 38 -3.33 -27.88 -2.86
CA LEU A 38 -3.48 -29.26 -3.36
C LEU A 38 -4.40 -29.35 -4.59
N LYS A 39 -5.56 -28.68 -4.55
CA LYS A 39 -6.51 -28.66 -5.67
C LYS A 39 -5.95 -27.99 -6.94
N HIS A 40 -5.02 -27.07 -6.79
CA HIS A 40 -4.34 -26.40 -7.90
C HIS A 40 -3.07 -27.13 -8.37
N GLY A 41 -2.72 -28.27 -7.78
CA GLY A 41 -1.52 -29.03 -8.13
C GLY A 41 -0.22 -28.48 -7.53
N ASP A 42 -0.31 -27.51 -6.63
CA ASP A 42 0.85 -26.98 -5.89
C ASP A 42 1.13 -27.87 -4.66
N TYR A 43 1.68 -29.06 -4.94
CA TYR A 43 1.93 -30.08 -3.93
C TYR A 43 2.99 -29.65 -2.92
N GLU A 44 4.01 -28.91 -3.35
CA GLU A 44 5.08 -28.38 -2.49
C GLU A 44 4.49 -27.47 -1.42
N LYS A 45 3.74 -26.44 -1.83
CA LYS A 45 3.07 -25.53 -0.91
C LYS A 45 2.05 -26.24 -0.03
N ALA A 46 1.26 -27.15 -0.61
CA ALA A 46 0.27 -27.91 0.15
C ALA A 46 0.91 -28.73 1.27
N THR A 47 2.06 -29.37 1.01
CA THR A 47 2.83 -30.10 2.03
C THR A 47 3.36 -29.18 3.13
N LEU A 48 4.02 -28.08 2.76
CA LEU A 48 4.61 -27.13 3.71
C LEU A 48 3.53 -26.54 4.63
N GLU A 49 2.44 -26.03 4.05
CA GLU A 49 1.34 -25.44 4.80
C GLU A 49 0.63 -26.47 5.69
N ALA A 50 0.40 -27.69 5.18
CA ALA A 50 -0.23 -28.74 5.97
C ALA A 50 0.65 -29.20 7.15
N ALA A 51 1.94 -29.40 6.94
CA ALA A 51 2.88 -29.80 7.99
C ALA A 51 3.03 -28.70 9.06
N GLN A 52 3.17 -27.44 8.64
CA GLN A 52 3.22 -26.28 9.54
C GLN A 52 1.91 -26.13 10.34
N HIS A 53 0.76 -26.33 9.69
CA HIS A 53 -0.52 -26.28 10.38
C HIS A 53 -0.67 -27.42 11.40
N LEU A 54 -0.27 -28.64 11.06
CA LEU A 54 -0.29 -29.80 11.98
C LEU A 54 0.63 -29.62 13.19
N ARG A 55 1.72 -28.86 13.06
CA ARG A 55 2.59 -28.51 14.18
C ARG A 55 1.85 -27.72 15.26
N LYS A 56 0.92 -26.85 14.87
CA LYS A 56 0.10 -26.03 15.77
C LYS A 56 -1.22 -26.70 16.14
N HIS A 57 -1.77 -27.50 15.22
CA HIS A 57 -3.09 -28.13 15.33
C HIS A 57 -3.04 -29.63 14.96
N PRO A 58 -2.49 -30.49 15.83
CA PRO A 58 -2.33 -31.92 15.54
C PRO A 58 -3.64 -32.65 15.21
N GLY A 59 -4.77 -32.21 15.75
CA GLY A 59 -6.09 -32.81 15.52
C GLY A 59 -6.73 -32.49 14.16
N SER A 60 -6.10 -31.66 13.31
CA SER A 60 -6.71 -31.20 12.04
C SER A 60 -6.81 -32.31 10.99
N LYS A 61 -7.93 -33.03 10.93
CA LYS A 61 -8.17 -34.11 9.95
C LYS A 61 -7.90 -33.66 8.50
N THR A 62 -8.35 -32.47 8.13
CA THR A 62 -8.12 -31.91 6.78
C THR A 62 -6.63 -31.77 6.45
N SER A 63 -5.82 -31.24 7.37
CA SER A 63 -4.38 -31.09 7.12
C SER A 63 -3.67 -32.44 7.09
N GLN A 64 -4.14 -33.41 7.87
CA GLN A 64 -3.64 -34.78 7.78
C GLN A 64 -3.91 -35.39 6.40
N ASP A 65 -5.13 -35.24 5.88
CA ASP A 65 -5.52 -35.75 4.56
C ASP A 65 -4.77 -35.05 3.41
N VAL A 66 -4.60 -33.73 3.50
CA VAL A 66 -3.80 -32.96 2.54
C VAL A 66 -2.36 -33.43 2.58
N LEU A 67 -1.75 -33.58 3.76
CA LEU A 67 -0.35 -34.00 3.88
C LEU A 67 -0.12 -35.40 3.30
N ARG A 68 -1.03 -36.36 3.55
CA ARG A 68 -0.96 -37.74 3.00
C ARG A 68 -0.94 -37.75 1.47
N GLN A 69 -1.65 -36.83 0.84
CA GLN A 69 -1.73 -36.74 -0.63
C GLN A 69 -0.60 -35.90 -1.22
N ALA A 70 -0.37 -34.71 -0.67
CA ALA A 70 0.54 -33.72 -1.25
C ALA A 70 2.00 -34.15 -1.18
N TYR A 71 2.47 -34.68 -0.04
CA TYR A 71 3.88 -35.02 0.14
C TYR A 71 4.44 -36.02 -0.89
N PRO A 72 3.80 -37.20 -1.12
CA PRO A 72 4.32 -38.14 -2.11
C PRO A 72 4.32 -37.53 -3.52
N MET A 73 3.31 -36.74 -3.88
CA MET A 73 3.24 -36.06 -5.19
C MET A 73 4.31 -34.98 -5.34
N ALA A 74 4.55 -34.18 -4.29
CA ALA A 74 5.61 -33.17 -4.28
C ALA A 74 6.99 -33.81 -4.45
N ARG A 75 7.26 -34.89 -3.69
CA ARG A 75 8.51 -35.64 -3.78
C ARG A 75 8.70 -36.26 -5.16
N GLU A 76 7.69 -36.94 -5.69
CA GLU A 76 7.77 -37.57 -7.00
C GLU A 76 7.99 -36.54 -8.11
N SER A 77 7.29 -35.41 -8.05
CA SER A 77 7.45 -34.29 -8.99
C SER A 77 8.89 -33.75 -9.00
N ALA A 78 9.45 -33.47 -7.82
CA ALA A 78 10.83 -32.99 -7.69
C ALA A 78 11.85 -34.02 -8.24
N LEU A 79 11.70 -35.31 -7.90
CA LEU A 79 12.59 -36.37 -8.40
C LEU A 79 12.44 -36.59 -9.92
N ARG A 80 11.24 -36.40 -10.47
CA ARG A 80 11.02 -36.44 -11.91
C ARG A 80 11.70 -35.27 -12.62
N HIS A 81 11.62 -34.06 -12.06
CA HIS A 81 12.32 -32.89 -12.60
C HIS A 81 13.84 -33.07 -12.61
N ILE A 82 14.43 -33.65 -11.56
CA ILE A 82 15.86 -33.98 -11.52
C ILE A 82 16.21 -34.91 -12.67
N ARG A 83 15.52 -36.06 -12.78
CA ARG A 83 15.78 -37.05 -13.85
C ARG A 83 15.63 -36.45 -15.24
N GLN A 84 14.58 -35.67 -15.48
CA GLN A 84 14.36 -35.04 -16.77
C GLN A 84 15.48 -34.06 -17.14
N ALA A 85 15.99 -33.28 -16.18
CA ALA A 85 17.10 -32.36 -16.41
C ALA A 85 18.42 -33.10 -16.69
N GLU A 86 18.63 -34.26 -16.07
CA GLU A 86 19.78 -35.14 -16.32
C GLU A 86 19.69 -35.78 -17.71
N ASP A 87 18.55 -36.41 -18.04
CA ASP A 87 18.33 -37.15 -19.28
C ASP A 87 18.34 -36.25 -20.53
N SER A 88 17.78 -35.04 -20.41
CA SER A 88 17.72 -34.08 -21.52
C SER A 88 19.06 -33.37 -21.80
N GLY A 89 20.05 -33.51 -20.92
CA GLY A 89 21.30 -32.76 -21.01
C GLY A 89 21.09 -31.24 -20.88
N ALA A 90 20.06 -30.82 -20.12
CA ALA A 90 19.70 -29.42 -19.98
C ALA A 90 20.89 -28.55 -19.53
N SER A 91 21.01 -27.36 -20.12
CA SER A 91 22.13 -26.43 -19.86
C SER A 91 22.22 -25.97 -18.40
N ASP A 92 21.16 -26.17 -17.60
CA ASP A 92 21.01 -25.79 -16.19
C ASP A 92 20.78 -27.00 -15.26
N ARG A 93 21.10 -28.23 -15.71
CA ARG A 93 20.80 -29.47 -14.97
C ARG A 93 21.25 -29.51 -13.50
N TYR A 94 22.42 -28.98 -13.16
CA TYR A 94 22.91 -28.98 -11.78
C TYR A 94 22.19 -27.93 -10.92
N VAL A 95 21.82 -26.79 -11.52
CA VAL A 95 20.97 -25.77 -10.88
C VAL A 95 19.60 -26.38 -10.53
N VAL A 96 18.98 -27.06 -11.50
CA VAL A 96 17.69 -27.74 -11.29
C VAL A 96 17.80 -28.79 -10.19
N ALA A 97 18.85 -29.61 -10.22
CA ALA A 97 19.07 -30.65 -9.21
C ALA A 97 19.27 -30.07 -7.80
N ALA A 98 20.12 -29.05 -7.65
CA ALA A 98 20.38 -28.41 -6.36
C ALA A 98 19.10 -27.76 -5.78
N ASP A 99 18.33 -27.03 -6.60
CA ASP A 99 17.06 -26.45 -6.17
C ASP A 99 16.06 -27.53 -5.74
N ALA A 100 15.96 -28.63 -6.50
CA ALA A 100 15.06 -29.73 -6.17
C ALA A 100 15.46 -30.44 -4.86
N TYR A 101 16.75 -30.68 -4.62
CA TYR A 101 17.20 -31.27 -3.36
C TYR A 101 17.02 -30.33 -2.16
N LEU A 102 17.22 -29.01 -2.34
CA LEU A 102 16.89 -28.04 -1.30
C LEU A 102 15.41 -28.11 -0.90
N ARG A 103 14.51 -28.14 -1.90
CA ARG A 103 13.07 -28.27 -1.66
C ARG A 103 12.70 -29.60 -1.00
N LEU A 104 13.26 -30.71 -1.48
CA LEU A 104 13.02 -32.03 -0.86
C LEU A 104 13.45 -32.04 0.62
N ASN A 105 14.58 -31.43 0.93
CA ASN A 105 15.06 -31.30 2.31
C ASN A 105 14.19 -30.34 3.14
N GLU A 106 13.66 -29.27 2.55
CA GLU A 106 12.70 -28.37 3.19
C GLU A 106 11.39 -29.09 3.54
N LEU A 107 10.85 -29.88 2.61
CA LEU A 107 9.65 -30.71 2.84
C LEU A 107 9.90 -31.73 3.97
N ALA A 108 11.06 -32.39 3.95
CA ALA A 108 11.45 -33.32 5.00
C ALA A 108 11.56 -32.62 6.37
N ASN A 109 12.22 -31.45 6.42
CA ASN A 109 12.32 -30.63 7.63
C ASN A 109 10.94 -30.25 8.19
N ALA A 110 10.04 -29.75 7.33
CA ALA A 110 8.70 -29.35 7.76
C ALA A 110 7.91 -30.51 8.40
N ILE A 111 8.12 -31.73 7.90
CA ILE A 111 7.54 -32.95 8.48
C ILE A 111 8.24 -33.32 9.80
N TYR A 112 9.57 -33.33 9.84
CA TYR A 112 10.33 -33.62 11.08
C TYR A 112 10.00 -32.65 12.22
N ASP A 113 9.76 -31.38 11.90
CA ASP A 113 9.41 -30.32 12.86
C ASP A 113 7.96 -30.43 13.39
N SER A 114 7.18 -31.39 12.89
CA SER A 114 5.78 -31.60 13.23
C SER A 114 5.54 -33.03 13.69
N PRO A 115 5.41 -33.29 15.01
CA PRO A 115 5.24 -34.65 15.54
C PRO A 115 4.08 -35.41 14.90
N LYS A 116 2.97 -34.71 14.62
CA LYS A 116 1.82 -35.32 13.94
C LYS A 116 2.09 -35.60 12.47
N ALA A 117 2.83 -34.74 11.77
CA ALA A 117 3.24 -35.01 10.40
C ALA A 117 4.16 -36.24 10.32
N MET A 118 5.12 -36.37 11.25
CA MET A 118 5.96 -37.57 11.36
C MET A 118 5.15 -38.84 11.64
N GLU A 119 4.12 -38.78 12.49
CA GLU A 119 3.24 -39.94 12.74
C GLU A 119 2.53 -40.39 11.44
N ILE A 120 2.18 -39.45 10.56
CA ILE A 120 1.43 -39.71 9.33
C ILE A 120 2.32 -40.18 8.19
N ILE A 121 3.49 -39.55 8.01
CA ILE A 121 4.38 -39.77 6.88
C ILE A 121 5.52 -40.74 7.21
N GLY A 122 5.84 -40.90 8.50
CA GLY A 122 7.01 -41.64 8.97
C GLY A 122 8.28 -40.80 8.87
N GLN A 123 9.34 -41.41 8.34
CA GLN A 123 10.66 -40.78 8.19
C GLN A 123 10.85 -40.30 6.74
N PRO A 124 10.61 -39.01 6.44
CA PRO A 124 10.80 -38.48 5.09
C PRO A 124 12.28 -38.56 4.68
N THR A 125 12.56 -38.98 3.44
CA THR A 125 13.93 -39.06 2.93
C THR A 125 14.56 -37.67 2.84
N ARG A 126 15.78 -37.54 3.36
CA ARG A 126 16.65 -36.39 3.14
C ARG A 126 17.70 -36.72 2.09
N TYR A 127 18.09 -35.69 1.34
CA TYR A 127 19.04 -35.75 0.23
C TYR A 127 20.27 -34.89 0.52
N ASP A 128 20.74 -34.87 1.77
CA ASP A 128 21.85 -33.99 2.19
C ASP A 128 23.17 -34.34 1.49
N ARG A 129 23.39 -35.63 1.16
CA ARG A 129 24.60 -36.08 0.47
C ARG A 129 24.57 -35.65 -1.00
N GLU A 130 23.48 -35.93 -1.69
CA GLU A 130 23.26 -35.54 -3.07
C GLU A 130 23.34 -34.02 -3.23
N LEU A 131 22.71 -33.28 -2.30
CA LEU A 131 22.80 -31.83 -2.25
C LEU A 131 24.25 -31.36 -2.05
N ARG A 132 25.01 -31.96 -1.12
CA ARG A 132 26.42 -31.61 -0.89
C ARG A 132 27.26 -31.81 -2.15
N ASP A 133 27.04 -32.90 -2.87
CA ASP A 133 27.81 -33.27 -4.06
C ASP A 133 27.48 -32.38 -5.27
N VAL A 134 26.22 -31.94 -5.41
CA VAL A 134 25.79 -31.11 -6.54
C VAL A 134 25.98 -29.61 -6.33
N ARG A 135 25.94 -29.11 -5.08
CA ARG A 135 26.06 -27.67 -4.75
C ARG A 135 27.22 -26.95 -5.46
N PRO A 136 28.47 -27.43 -5.43
CA PRO A 136 29.57 -26.73 -6.11
C PRO A 136 29.40 -26.69 -7.63
N LYS A 137 28.87 -27.76 -8.25
CA LYS A 137 28.58 -27.80 -9.70
C LYS A 137 27.44 -26.86 -10.07
N ALA A 138 26.41 -26.78 -9.23
CA ALA A 138 25.28 -25.89 -9.41
C ALA A 138 25.68 -24.42 -9.28
N ALA A 139 26.55 -24.09 -8.31
CA ALA A 139 27.07 -22.74 -8.14
C ALA A 139 27.88 -22.29 -9.36
N GLU A 140 28.76 -23.15 -9.86
CA GLU A 140 29.54 -22.90 -11.08
C GLU A 140 28.66 -22.69 -12.31
N GLN A 141 27.70 -23.60 -12.53
CA GLN A 141 26.79 -23.53 -13.66
C GLN A 141 25.91 -22.28 -13.60
N ALA A 142 25.32 -21.97 -12.44
CA ALA A 142 24.51 -20.76 -12.26
C ALA A 142 25.33 -19.49 -12.51
N TYR A 143 26.55 -19.41 -11.98
CA TYR A 143 27.45 -18.27 -12.20
C TYR A 143 27.81 -18.11 -13.68
N ALA A 144 28.12 -19.21 -14.38
CA ALA A 144 28.47 -19.19 -15.80
C ALA A 144 27.29 -18.74 -16.68
N LEU A 145 26.09 -19.32 -16.46
CA LEU A 145 24.87 -18.93 -17.19
C LEU A 145 24.51 -17.47 -16.93
N ALA A 146 24.66 -16.99 -15.69
CA ALA A 146 24.45 -15.59 -15.37
C ALA A 146 25.42 -14.67 -16.12
N GLY A 147 26.69 -15.05 -16.24
CA GLY A 147 27.69 -14.33 -17.04
C GLY A 147 27.28 -14.20 -18.51
N GLN A 148 26.85 -15.31 -19.12
CA GLN A 148 26.37 -15.33 -20.51
C GLN A 148 25.15 -14.42 -20.72
N LEU A 149 24.21 -14.41 -19.77
CA LEU A 149 23.05 -13.51 -19.81
C LEU A 149 23.46 -12.04 -19.71
N MET A 150 24.48 -11.73 -18.89
CA MET A 150 24.99 -10.36 -18.77
C MET A 150 25.70 -9.89 -20.04
N GLU A 151 26.29 -10.79 -20.84
CA GLU A 151 26.93 -10.46 -22.13
C GLU A 151 25.90 -9.97 -23.17
N ASN A 152 24.65 -10.42 -23.12
CA ASN A 152 23.58 -9.96 -24.02
C ASN A 152 23.17 -8.51 -23.78
N GLY A 153 23.42 -7.96 -22.59
CA GLY A 153 23.15 -6.57 -22.23
C GLY A 153 21.67 -6.18 -22.13
N SER A 154 20.72 -7.11 -22.23
CA SER A 154 19.29 -6.81 -22.09
C SER A 154 18.86 -6.76 -20.63
N MET A 155 17.95 -5.84 -20.26
CA MET A 155 17.44 -5.74 -18.89
C MET A 155 16.74 -7.02 -18.42
N ARG A 156 16.05 -7.73 -19.33
CA ARG A 156 15.43 -9.02 -19.04
C ARG A 156 16.48 -10.08 -18.69
N ASP A 157 17.57 -10.13 -19.43
CA ASP A 157 18.65 -11.10 -19.17
C ASP A 157 19.40 -10.73 -17.90
N ALA A 158 19.59 -9.44 -17.61
CA ALA A 158 20.16 -8.97 -16.33
C ALA A 158 19.32 -9.41 -15.12
N ARG A 159 17.97 -9.36 -15.19
CA ARG A 159 17.10 -9.89 -14.13
C ARG A 159 17.30 -11.38 -13.92
N ARG A 160 17.34 -12.16 -15.01
CA ARG A 160 17.61 -13.61 -14.95
C ARG A 160 19.00 -13.91 -14.41
N ALA A 161 20.00 -13.13 -14.80
CA ALA A 161 21.37 -13.24 -14.31
C ALA A 161 21.45 -12.97 -12.81
N TYR A 162 20.77 -11.91 -12.33
CA TYR A 162 20.69 -11.60 -10.89
C TYR A 162 20.13 -12.78 -10.10
N ILE A 163 19.02 -13.38 -10.55
CA ILE A 163 18.41 -14.55 -9.89
C ILE A 163 19.38 -15.75 -9.88
N LEU A 164 20.11 -15.98 -10.97
CA LEU A 164 21.12 -17.04 -11.05
C LEU A 164 22.32 -16.77 -10.13
N TYR A 165 22.79 -15.52 -10.02
CA TYR A 165 23.83 -15.17 -9.05
C TYR A 165 23.34 -15.33 -7.60
N GLU A 166 22.08 -14.97 -7.28
CA GLU A 166 21.47 -15.27 -5.97
C GLU A 166 21.47 -16.79 -5.70
N LYS A 167 21.14 -17.61 -6.70
CA LYS A 167 21.22 -19.07 -6.59
C LYS A 167 22.65 -19.55 -6.37
N ALA A 168 23.61 -19.05 -7.15
CA ALA A 168 25.02 -19.41 -6.99
C ALA A 168 25.52 -19.12 -5.56
N ASN A 169 25.21 -17.94 -5.02
CA ASN A 169 25.55 -17.57 -3.65
C ASN A 169 24.83 -18.42 -2.59
N ARG A 170 23.60 -18.87 -2.85
CA ARG A 170 22.86 -19.78 -1.96
C ARG A 170 23.44 -21.20 -1.97
N PHE A 171 23.84 -21.68 -3.15
CA PHE A 171 24.47 -22.99 -3.29
C PHE A 171 25.86 -23.00 -2.66
N VAL A 172 26.68 -21.99 -2.91
CA VAL A 172 27.97 -21.81 -2.25
C VAL A 172 28.12 -20.34 -1.88
N GLU A 173 28.11 -20.05 -0.59
CA GLU A 173 28.25 -18.69 -0.08
C GLU A 173 29.59 -18.09 -0.53
N GLY A 174 29.54 -16.87 -1.10
CA GLY A 174 30.73 -16.20 -1.60
C GLY A 174 31.38 -16.91 -2.79
N TYR A 175 30.63 -17.68 -3.59
CA TYR A 175 31.16 -18.34 -4.78
C TYR A 175 31.88 -17.34 -5.70
N ARG A 176 33.21 -17.44 -5.79
CA ARG A 176 34.08 -16.50 -6.51
C ARG A 176 33.83 -15.05 -6.06
N ASP A 177 33.35 -14.21 -6.95
CA ASP A 177 33.02 -12.79 -6.74
C ASP A 177 31.51 -12.52 -6.91
N VAL A 178 30.67 -13.53 -6.63
CA VAL A 178 29.20 -13.47 -6.83
C VAL A 178 28.55 -12.25 -6.17
N GLY A 179 29.07 -11.77 -5.03
CA GLY A 179 28.57 -10.55 -4.39
C GLY A 179 28.65 -9.31 -5.29
N ARG A 180 29.80 -9.12 -5.96
CA ARG A 180 30.00 -8.02 -6.92
C ARG A 180 29.13 -8.22 -8.15
N ARG A 181 29.07 -9.45 -8.67
CA ARG A 181 28.26 -9.79 -9.85
C ARG A 181 26.75 -9.62 -9.63
N MET A 182 26.24 -9.93 -8.43
CA MET A 182 24.87 -9.63 -8.05
C MET A 182 24.60 -8.12 -8.08
N ALA A 183 25.51 -7.29 -7.56
CA ALA A 183 25.34 -5.84 -7.59
C ALA A 183 25.32 -5.29 -9.03
N GLU A 184 26.22 -5.77 -9.90
CA GLU A 184 26.25 -5.42 -11.33
C GLU A 184 24.96 -5.83 -12.05
N ALA A 185 24.52 -7.07 -11.86
CA ALA A 185 23.29 -7.58 -12.46
C ALA A 185 22.06 -6.83 -11.95
N LEU A 186 22.02 -6.49 -10.65
CA LEU A 186 20.91 -5.73 -10.07
C LEU A 186 20.83 -4.32 -10.66
N ASP A 187 21.96 -3.62 -10.82
CA ASP A 187 21.96 -2.29 -11.43
C ASP A 187 21.46 -2.33 -12.88
N ALA A 188 21.94 -3.30 -13.67
CA ALA A 188 21.51 -3.51 -15.06
C ALA A 188 20.05 -3.98 -15.17
N ALA A 189 19.54 -4.68 -14.16
CA ALA A 189 18.16 -5.16 -14.09
C ALA A 189 17.15 -4.08 -13.64
N THR A 190 17.64 -2.97 -13.08
CA THR A 190 16.83 -1.95 -12.41
C THR A 190 16.44 -0.83 -13.37
N VAL A 191 15.13 -0.59 -13.48
CA VAL A 191 14.57 0.60 -14.14
C VAL A 191 14.86 1.84 -13.29
N LYS A 192 15.64 2.76 -13.84
CA LYS A 192 16.04 4.01 -13.19
C LYS A 192 15.08 5.12 -13.61
N VAL A 193 14.28 5.61 -12.65
CA VAL A 193 13.23 6.60 -12.89
C VAL A 193 13.62 7.93 -12.24
N VAL A 194 13.71 9.00 -13.02
CA VAL A 194 13.90 10.35 -12.49
C VAL A 194 12.55 11.03 -12.34
N VAL A 195 12.23 11.47 -11.12
CA VAL A 195 11.01 12.22 -10.83
C VAL A 195 11.33 13.71 -10.91
N LYS A 196 10.79 14.36 -11.95
CA LYS A 196 10.91 15.79 -12.13
C LYS A 196 10.09 16.51 -11.07
N ARG A 197 10.68 17.55 -10.47
CA ARG A 197 9.90 18.53 -9.73
C ARG A 197 8.86 19.13 -10.67
N PRO A 198 7.64 19.39 -10.20
CA PRO A 198 6.63 20.05 -11.02
C PRO A 198 7.21 21.33 -11.61
N ALA A 199 7.03 21.54 -12.92
CA ALA A 199 7.31 22.83 -13.52
C ALA A 199 6.24 23.80 -13.00
N ALA A 200 6.51 24.43 -11.86
CA ALA A 200 5.63 25.43 -11.29
C ALA A 200 5.99 26.78 -11.88
N ASP A 201 5.13 27.33 -12.72
CA ASP A 201 5.09 28.78 -12.90
C ASP A 201 4.81 29.40 -11.51
N ARG A 202 5.55 30.46 -11.15
CA ARG A 202 5.32 31.19 -9.88
C ARG A 202 3.84 31.65 -9.86
N PRO A 203 3.05 31.41 -8.78
CA PRO A 203 3.44 31.47 -7.37
C PRO A 203 3.39 30.15 -6.53
N PHE A 204 3.20 28.96 -7.12
CA PHE A 204 2.83 27.75 -6.36
C PHE A 204 3.97 26.82 -5.93
N ILE A 205 5.23 27.27 -6.02
CA ILE A 205 6.42 26.43 -5.87
C ILE A 205 6.44 25.65 -4.54
N GLU A 206 6.22 26.31 -3.40
CA GLU A 206 6.36 25.65 -2.08
C GLU A 206 5.30 24.55 -1.83
N PRO A 207 3.99 24.79 -1.99
CA PRO A 207 3.00 23.72 -1.89
C PRO A 207 3.19 22.58 -2.92
N ALA A 208 3.67 22.90 -4.14
CA ALA A 208 3.96 21.90 -5.16
C ALA A 208 5.19 21.04 -4.79
N ASP A 209 6.22 21.67 -4.19
CA ASP A 209 7.39 20.98 -3.66
C ASP A 209 7.01 20.05 -2.49
N TYR A 210 6.14 20.52 -1.58
CA TYR A 210 5.64 19.65 -0.51
C TYR A 210 4.89 18.44 -1.08
N PHE A 211 4.02 18.64 -2.08
CA PHE A 211 3.35 17.53 -2.77
C PHE A 211 4.36 16.56 -3.38
N TYR A 212 5.37 17.07 -4.09
CA TYR A 212 6.45 16.29 -4.70
C TYR A 212 7.23 15.46 -3.68
N ASP A 213 7.68 16.08 -2.59
CA ASP A 213 8.48 15.40 -1.55
C ASP A 213 7.65 14.29 -0.88
N ARG A 214 6.37 14.54 -0.63
CA ARG A 214 5.44 13.53 -0.09
C ARG A 214 5.20 12.39 -1.08
N LEU A 215 5.02 12.70 -2.36
CA LEU A 215 4.83 11.70 -3.41
C LEU A 215 6.07 10.81 -3.52
N ILE A 216 7.26 11.39 -3.58
CA ILE A 216 8.53 10.64 -3.62
C ILE A 216 8.68 9.76 -2.38
N SER A 217 8.47 10.32 -1.20
CA SER A 217 8.54 9.56 0.05
C SER A 217 7.60 8.34 0.01
N GLN A 218 6.36 8.51 -0.46
CA GLN A 218 5.42 7.40 -0.57
C GLN A 218 5.85 6.36 -1.63
N ILE A 219 6.26 6.77 -2.84
CA ILE A 219 6.61 5.78 -3.89
C ILE A 219 7.94 5.06 -3.60
N THR A 220 8.83 5.67 -2.80
CA THR A 220 10.13 5.06 -2.40
C THR A 220 10.05 4.19 -1.13
N GLU A 221 9.03 4.38 -0.29
CA GLU A 221 8.82 3.59 0.93
C GLU A 221 8.72 2.08 0.62
N HIS A 222 8.12 1.75 -0.53
CA HIS A 222 8.00 0.37 -1.00
C HIS A 222 9.20 0.03 -1.87
N LYS A 223 10.11 -0.81 -1.35
CA LYS A 223 11.26 -1.28 -2.11
C LYS A 223 10.79 -2.19 -3.25
N HIS A 224 10.89 -1.68 -4.48
CA HIS A 224 10.79 -2.49 -5.69
C HIS A 224 12.19 -3.04 -6.02
N ARG A 225 12.30 -4.35 -6.22
CA ARG A 225 13.61 -4.99 -6.48
C ARG A 225 14.29 -4.40 -7.72
N PHE A 226 13.53 -4.18 -8.79
CA PHE A 226 14.03 -3.78 -10.11
C PHE A 226 13.51 -2.41 -10.56
N VAL A 227 13.09 -1.56 -9.62
CA VAL A 227 12.71 -0.16 -9.92
C VAL A 227 13.30 0.74 -8.86
N ARG A 228 13.92 1.84 -9.30
CA ARG A 228 14.46 2.84 -8.40
C ARG A 228 14.09 4.24 -8.84
N PHE A 229 13.45 4.96 -7.92
CA PHE A 229 13.10 6.37 -8.11
C PHE A 229 14.23 7.26 -7.59
N TYR A 230 14.49 8.32 -8.34
CA TYR A 230 15.49 9.33 -8.03
C TYR A 230 14.86 10.72 -8.11
N THR A 231 15.22 11.59 -7.17
CA THR A 231 15.17 13.03 -7.43
C THR A 231 16.25 13.39 -8.47
N ALA A 232 16.16 14.55 -9.10
CA ALA A 232 17.20 15.02 -10.01
C ALA A 232 18.59 15.12 -9.33
N ASP A 233 18.62 15.51 -8.06
CA ASP A 233 19.85 15.59 -7.26
C ASP A 233 20.41 14.20 -6.93
N ASP A 234 19.55 13.26 -6.53
CA ASP A 234 19.96 11.88 -6.26
C ASP A 234 20.50 11.20 -7.50
N ALA A 235 19.88 11.43 -8.66
CA ALA A 235 20.34 10.90 -9.93
C ALA A 235 21.75 11.39 -10.26
N ARG A 236 22.01 12.69 -10.09
CA ARG A 236 23.36 13.27 -10.27
C ARG A 236 24.38 12.67 -9.32
N ARG A 237 24.06 12.58 -8.02
CA ARG A 237 24.96 12.00 -7.00
C ARG A 237 25.26 10.53 -7.27
N ALA A 238 24.27 9.79 -7.78
CA ALA A 238 24.40 8.37 -8.10
C ALA A 238 25.02 8.12 -9.49
N GLY A 239 25.42 9.15 -10.23
CA GLY A 239 25.97 9.01 -11.59
C GLY A 239 24.94 8.56 -12.64
N VAL A 240 23.65 8.65 -12.35
CA VAL A 240 22.56 8.31 -13.27
C VAL A 240 22.37 9.46 -14.25
N SER A 241 23.18 9.45 -15.32
CA SER A 241 23.12 10.44 -16.41
C SER A 241 22.09 10.09 -17.49
N ARG A 242 21.72 8.81 -17.59
CA ARG A 242 20.74 8.28 -18.55
C ARG A 242 19.70 7.45 -17.79
N PRO A 243 18.67 8.08 -17.21
CA PRO A 243 17.56 7.32 -16.65
C PRO A 243 16.84 6.55 -17.78
N ASP A 244 16.10 5.51 -17.43
CA ASP A 244 15.23 4.81 -18.38
C ASP A 244 13.94 5.60 -18.59
N GLN A 245 13.40 6.15 -17.49
CA GLN A 245 12.13 6.86 -17.50
C GLN A 245 12.17 8.17 -16.72
N VAL A 246 11.28 9.07 -17.11
CA VAL A 246 11.05 10.35 -16.44
C VAL A 246 9.60 10.42 -16.00
N LEU A 247 9.39 10.60 -14.70
CA LEU A 247 8.08 10.86 -14.11
C LEU A 247 7.89 12.37 -13.98
N GLU A 248 6.86 12.91 -14.63
CA GLU A 248 6.53 14.33 -14.61
C GLU A 248 5.17 14.57 -13.95
N LEU A 249 5.12 15.59 -13.10
CA LEU A 249 3.94 16.08 -12.41
C LEU A 249 3.60 17.47 -12.95
N ASP A 250 2.36 17.67 -13.40
CA ASP A 250 1.94 18.90 -14.06
C ASP A 250 0.63 19.41 -13.46
N PHE A 251 0.69 20.64 -12.93
CA PHE A 251 -0.43 21.36 -12.31
C PHE A 251 -0.83 22.60 -13.13
N SER A 252 -0.41 22.74 -14.38
CA SER A 252 -0.62 23.92 -15.24
C SER A 252 -2.09 24.34 -15.40
N SER A 253 -3.03 23.41 -15.19
CA SER A 253 -4.47 23.66 -15.27
C SER A 253 -5.11 24.16 -13.97
N PHE A 254 -4.34 24.33 -12.89
CA PHE A 254 -4.86 24.85 -11.63
C PHE A 254 -5.36 26.29 -11.77
N ASN A 255 -6.57 26.54 -11.29
CA ASN A 255 -7.21 27.83 -11.32
C ASN A 255 -7.93 28.13 -10.00
N VAL A 256 -7.77 29.37 -9.52
CA VAL A 256 -8.51 29.93 -8.39
C VAL A 256 -9.61 30.82 -8.96
N GLY A 257 -10.86 30.44 -8.70
CA GLY A 257 -12.02 31.22 -9.08
C GLY A 257 -12.15 32.51 -8.27
N THR A 258 -12.98 33.43 -8.75
CA THR A 258 -13.28 34.67 -8.04
C THR A 258 -13.98 34.39 -6.71
N MET A 259 -13.66 35.20 -5.70
CA MET A 259 -14.38 35.19 -4.43
C MET A 259 -15.85 35.55 -4.65
N ARG A 260 -16.75 34.72 -4.11
CA ARG A 260 -18.20 34.95 -4.14
C ARG A 260 -18.71 35.17 -2.74
N GLU A 261 -19.54 36.20 -2.60
CA GLU A 261 -20.27 36.49 -1.37
C GLU A 261 -21.76 36.28 -1.61
N SER A 262 -22.43 35.67 -0.64
CA SER A 262 -23.87 35.53 -0.63
C SER A 262 -24.39 35.76 0.78
N SER A 263 -25.66 36.15 0.89
CA SER A 263 -26.35 36.31 2.15
C SER A 263 -27.71 35.66 2.10
N ASP A 264 -28.08 34.96 3.17
CA ASP A 264 -29.40 34.35 3.35
C ASP A 264 -30.07 34.92 4.60
N THR A 265 -31.35 35.26 4.48
CA THR A 265 -32.11 35.91 5.56
C THR A 265 -33.24 34.99 6.00
N ARG A 266 -33.29 34.67 7.30
CA ARG A 266 -34.28 33.77 7.90
C ARG A 266 -34.96 34.43 9.08
N ASP A 267 -36.27 34.40 9.10
CA ASP A 267 -37.03 34.74 10.32
C ASP A 267 -36.96 33.55 11.28
N VAL A 268 -36.48 33.81 12.50
CA VAL A 268 -36.34 32.83 13.57
C VAL A 268 -37.20 33.26 14.76
N SER A 269 -37.75 32.27 15.48
CA SER A 269 -38.58 32.51 16.64
C SER A 269 -38.39 31.43 17.68
N ARG A 270 -38.48 31.82 18.95
CA ARG A 270 -38.52 30.87 20.06
C ARG A 270 -39.72 31.19 20.94
N ASP A 271 -40.56 30.18 21.15
CA ASP A 271 -41.71 30.28 22.05
C ASP A 271 -41.30 29.98 23.50
N SER A 272 -42.19 30.31 24.43
CA SER A 272 -41.98 30.09 25.86
C SER A 272 -40.70 30.76 26.37
N VAL A 273 -40.41 31.96 25.87
CA VAL A 273 -39.35 32.82 26.41
C VAL A 273 -39.99 33.77 27.42
N ARG A 274 -39.41 33.89 28.61
CA ARG A 274 -39.87 34.83 29.64
C ARG A 274 -39.73 36.27 29.11
N VAL A 275 -40.84 36.90 28.77
CA VAL A 275 -40.89 38.26 28.19
C VAL A 275 -41.15 39.35 29.23
N GLY A 276 -41.56 38.99 30.45
CA GLY A 276 -41.76 39.91 31.55
C GLY A 276 -42.23 39.21 32.82
N THR A 277 -42.60 40.00 33.84
CA THR A 277 -43.29 39.53 35.05
C THR A 277 -44.58 40.33 35.23
N THR A 278 -45.63 39.69 35.71
CA THR A 278 -46.91 40.33 36.05
C THR A 278 -47.33 39.96 37.45
N THR A 279 -48.07 40.84 38.13
CA THR A 279 -48.57 40.59 39.49
C THR A 279 -50.00 40.08 39.40
N VAL A 280 -50.22 38.83 39.79
CA VAL A 280 -51.56 38.23 39.91
C VAL A 280 -51.76 37.90 41.38
N ASN A 281 -52.80 38.44 42.01
CA ASN A 281 -53.12 38.22 43.43
C ASN A 281 -51.97 38.55 44.40
N GLY A 282 -51.17 39.58 44.12
CA GLY A 282 -50.06 40.00 44.98
C GLY A 282 -48.76 39.20 44.83
N GLN A 283 -48.72 38.17 43.97
CA GLN A 283 -47.54 37.36 43.71
C GLN A 283 -47.00 37.62 42.30
N GLN A 284 -45.67 37.81 42.17
CA GLN A 284 -45.02 37.95 40.86
C GLN A 284 -45.03 36.61 40.13
N THR A 285 -45.57 36.61 38.91
CA THR A 285 -45.63 35.47 38.01
C THR A 285 -44.91 35.80 36.70
N ASP A 286 -44.10 34.87 36.21
CA ASP A 286 -43.41 35.03 34.92
C ASP A 286 -44.40 34.97 33.74
N VAL A 287 -44.28 35.93 32.82
CA VAL A 287 -45.02 35.96 31.57
C VAL A 287 -44.13 35.40 30.47
N TYR A 288 -44.62 34.36 29.80
CA TYR A 288 -43.94 33.73 28.68
C TYR A 288 -44.59 34.17 27.36
N GLY A 289 -43.78 34.38 26.34
CA GLY A 289 -44.23 34.74 25.01
C GLY A 289 -43.24 34.32 23.93
N THR A 290 -43.67 34.48 22.68
CA THR A 290 -42.83 34.20 21.51
C THR A 290 -41.97 35.40 21.18
N VAL A 291 -40.66 35.20 21.16
CA VAL A 291 -39.69 36.20 20.68
C VAL A 291 -39.29 35.91 19.25
N ARG A 292 -39.02 36.95 18.45
CA ARG A 292 -38.64 36.83 17.04
C ARG A 292 -37.36 37.62 16.74
N ALA A 293 -36.58 37.11 15.81
CA ALA A 293 -35.46 37.82 15.21
C ALA A 293 -35.34 37.45 13.74
N ARG A 294 -34.68 38.31 12.97
CA ARG A 294 -34.24 38.03 11.61
C ARG A 294 -32.75 37.72 11.65
N LEU A 295 -32.39 36.48 11.35
CA LEU A 295 -31.01 36.04 11.21
C LEU A 295 -30.56 36.28 9.77
N ILE A 296 -29.43 36.96 9.58
CA ILE A 296 -28.79 37.18 8.29
C ILE A 296 -27.47 36.41 8.31
N VAL A 297 -27.37 35.35 7.52
CA VAL A 297 -26.16 34.52 7.40
C VAL A 297 -25.43 34.95 6.13
N TYR A 298 -24.17 35.33 6.29
CA TYR A 298 -23.27 35.64 5.19
C TYR A 298 -22.36 34.46 4.93
N ARG A 299 -22.05 34.24 3.66
CA ARG A 299 -21.16 33.18 3.19
C ARG A 299 -20.21 33.75 2.16
N ARG A 300 -18.92 33.47 2.34
CA ARG A 300 -17.84 33.85 1.43
C ARG A 300 -17.15 32.59 0.95
N GLU A 301 -17.07 32.38 -0.35
CA GLU A 301 -16.49 31.16 -0.95
C GLU A 301 -15.49 31.47 -2.05
N VAL A 302 -14.48 30.61 -2.17
CA VAL A 302 -13.53 30.57 -3.27
C VAL A 302 -13.46 29.15 -3.81
N LEU A 303 -13.79 28.97 -5.09
CA LEU A 303 -13.72 27.69 -5.78
C LEU A 303 -12.34 27.54 -6.44
N CYS A 304 -11.66 26.43 -6.14
CA CYS A 304 -10.44 26.01 -6.82
C CYS A 304 -10.73 24.77 -7.67
N THR A 305 -10.23 24.77 -8.90
CA THR A 305 -10.37 23.66 -9.85
C THR A 305 -9.06 23.44 -10.61
N GLY A 306 -8.88 22.25 -11.16
CA GLY A 306 -7.74 21.95 -12.01
C GLY A 306 -7.52 20.45 -12.11
N THR A 307 -6.42 20.06 -12.73
CA THR A 307 -6.04 18.69 -12.95
C THR A 307 -4.55 18.53 -12.65
N LEU A 308 -4.20 17.55 -11.83
CA LEU A 308 -2.85 17.02 -11.78
C LEU A 308 -2.69 16.02 -12.93
N ARG A 309 -1.80 16.29 -13.87
CA ARG A 309 -1.40 15.32 -14.88
C ARG A 309 -0.11 14.65 -14.46
N VAL A 310 -0.12 13.32 -14.41
CA VAL A 310 1.05 12.50 -14.15
C VAL A 310 1.44 11.80 -15.44
N ARG A 311 2.66 12.07 -15.95
CA ARG A 311 3.21 11.44 -17.16
C ARG A 311 4.43 10.60 -16.83
N ILE A 312 4.47 9.38 -17.36
CA ILE A 312 5.65 8.52 -17.36
C ILE A 312 6.15 8.50 -18.81
N MET A 313 7.37 8.97 -19.01
CA MET A 313 7.96 9.13 -20.34
C MET A 313 9.23 8.30 -20.44
N GLU A 314 9.49 7.71 -21.60
CA GLU A 314 10.79 7.12 -21.88
C GLU A 314 11.83 8.24 -22.02
N ALA A 315 12.97 8.10 -21.37
CA ALA A 315 14.01 9.13 -21.38
C ALA A 315 14.75 9.22 -22.73
N GLY A 316 14.74 8.15 -23.52
CA GLY A 316 15.48 8.06 -24.79
C GLY A 316 14.88 8.92 -25.91
N ASP A 317 13.56 8.89 -26.07
CA ASP A 317 12.84 9.56 -27.16
C ASP A 317 11.74 10.53 -26.68
N GLY A 318 11.52 10.60 -25.36
CA GLY A 318 10.46 11.44 -24.77
C GLY A 318 9.04 10.89 -24.99
N ARG A 319 8.90 9.68 -25.53
CA ARG A 319 7.58 9.06 -25.75
C ARG A 319 6.87 8.89 -24.43
N VAL A 320 5.59 9.29 -24.39
CA VAL A 320 4.73 9.02 -23.24
C VAL A 320 4.44 7.52 -23.18
N ALA A 321 4.95 6.87 -22.14
CA ALA A 321 4.72 5.46 -21.87
C ALA A 321 3.40 5.24 -21.12
N GLU A 322 2.99 6.19 -20.29
CA GLU A 322 1.70 6.20 -19.60
C GLU A 322 1.36 7.63 -19.14
N SER A 323 0.07 7.96 -19.09
CA SER A 323 -0.38 9.26 -18.60
C SER A 323 -1.74 9.15 -17.92
N ARG A 324 -1.91 9.88 -16.82
CA ARG A 324 -3.21 9.98 -16.16
C ARG A 324 -3.48 11.37 -15.62
N ASP A 325 -4.70 11.83 -15.86
CA ASP A 325 -5.24 13.09 -15.37
C ASP A 325 -6.06 12.83 -14.10
N PHE A 326 -5.75 13.58 -13.04
CA PHE A 326 -6.42 13.56 -11.74
C PHE A 326 -7.12 14.90 -11.53
N PRO A 327 -8.41 15.01 -11.90
CA PRO A 327 -9.16 16.23 -11.70
C PRO A 327 -9.38 16.48 -10.21
N GLY A 328 -9.15 17.72 -9.78
CA GLY A 328 -9.34 18.18 -8.42
C GLY A 328 -10.39 19.29 -8.35
N ARG A 329 -11.04 19.38 -7.20
CA ARG A 329 -11.93 20.48 -6.85
C ARG A 329 -11.86 20.71 -5.36
N PHE A 330 -11.72 21.98 -4.97
CA PHE A 330 -11.74 22.40 -3.58
C PHE A 330 -12.55 23.68 -3.44
N VAL A 331 -13.41 23.77 -2.42
CA VAL A 331 -14.15 25.00 -2.11
C VAL A 331 -13.72 25.43 -0.73
N TRP A 332 -13.01 26.55 -0.65
CA TRP A 332 -12.85 27.26 0.61
C TRP A 332 -14.14 28.04 0.87
N GLY A 333 -14.60 28.05 2.11
CA GLY A 333 -15.79 28.78 2.50
C GLY A 333 -15.78 29.13 3.98
N GLU A 334 -16.20 30.36 4.29
CA GLU A 334 -16.44 30.84 5.64
C GLU A 334 -17.87 31.35 5.78
N GLU A 335 -18.43 31.18 6.98
CA GLU A 335 -19.78 31.63 7.32
C GLU A 335 -19.75 32.42 8.63
N TRP A 336 -20.43 33.56 8.62
CA TRP A 336 -20.71 34.40 9.78
C TRP A 336 -22.15 34.90 9.71
N ALA A 337 -22.68 35.42 10.83
CA ALA A 337 -24.06 35.89 10.85
C ALA A 337 -24.21 37.17 11.66
N THR A 338 -25.30 37.89 11.39
CA THR A 338 -25.83 38.93 12.27
C THR A 338 -27.32 38.68 12.48
N TYR A 339 -27.92 39.36 13.45
CA TYR A 339 -29.35 39.25 13.68
C TYR A 339 -29.97 40.61 13.99
N LYS A 340 -31.26 40.75 13.67
CA LYS A 340 -32.08 41.92 14.02
C LYS A 340 -33.31 41.45 14.78
N GLY A 341 -33.46 41.87 16.04
CA GLY A 341 -34.57 41.47 16.91
C GLY A 341 -34.06 40.89 18.23
N ASP A 342 -34.86 40.02 18.86
CA ASP A 342 -34.52 39.46 20.16
C ASP A 342 -33.55 38.28 20.04
N GLU A 343 -32.34 38.40 20.59
CA GLU A 343 -31.31 37.34 20.55
C GLU A 343 -31.82 36.00 21.12
N ARG A 344 -32.79 36.06 22.05
CA ARG A 344 -33.38 34.87 22.65
C ARG A 344 -34.21 34.07 21.64
N ALA A 345 -34.49 34.60 20.45
CA ALA A 345 -35.10 33.85 19.36
C ALA A 345 -34.13 32.88 18.65
N LEU A 346 -32.81 33.09 18.80
CA LEU A 346 -31.79 32.27 18.16
C LEU A 346 -31.55 30.96 18.92
N THR A 347 -31.16 29.91 18.20
CA THR A 347 -30.59 28.69 18.79
C THR A 347 -29.15 28.93 19.25
N ASP A 348 -28.60 28.01 20.05
CA ASP A 348 -27.19 28.11 20.49
C ASP A 348 -26.20 28.08 19.33
N GLU A 349 -26.49 27.31 18.28
CA GLU A 349 -25.68 27.26 17.06
C GLU A 349 -25.71 28.58 16.30
N GLN A 350 -26.90 29.17 16.12
CA GLN A 350 -27.06 30.48 15.47
C GLN A 350 -26.35 31.58 16.27
N ARG A 351 -26.49 31.58 17.60
CA ARG A 351 -25.75 32.49 18.48
C ARG A 351 -24.23 32.30 18.36
N ARG A 352 -23.75 31.09 18.15
CA ARG A 352 -22.31 30.85 17.92
C ARG A 352 -21.86 31.41 16.57
N LEU A 353 -22.70 31.33 15.55
CA LEU A 353 -22.43 31.88 14.23
C LEU A 353 -22.39 33.42 14.24
N THR A 354 -23.25 34.07 15.04
CA THR A 354 -23.26 35.53 15.20
C THR A 354 -22.08 36.07 16.02
N ARG A 355 -21.38 35.20 16.75
CA ARG A 355 -20.12 35.53 17.44
C ARG A 355 -18.90 35.47 16.53
N ARG A 356 -19.03 34.95 15.30
CA ARG A 356 -17.94 34.99 14.32
C ARG A 356 -17.88 36.37 13.69
N SER A 357 -16.68 36.93 13.62
CA SER A 357 -16.44 38.14 12.83
C SER A 357 -16.35 37.80 11.35
N GLU A 358 -16.66 38.78 10.52
CA GLU A 358 -16.36 38.70 9.09
C GLU A 358 -14.87 38.36 8.89
N PRO A 359 -14.52 37.40 8.01
CA PRO A 359 -13.12 37.05 7.76
C PRO A 359 -12.36 38.28 7.24
N SER A 360 -11.22 38.61 7.86
CA SER A 360 -10.45 39.80 7.52
C SER A 360 -9.68 39.69 6.20
N ALA A 361 -9.42 38.47 5.72
CA ALA A 361 -8.79 38.22 4.42
C ALA A 361 -9.19 36.84 3.84
N PRO A 362 -9.27 36.71 2.50
CA PRO A 362 -9.34 35.40 1.87
C PRO A 362 -8.01 34.63 2.05
N PRO A 363 -8.01 33.29 1.95
CA PRO A 363 -6.77 32.52 1.98
C PRO A 363 -5.86 32.90 0.83
N THR A 364 -4.57 32.74 1.05
CA THR A 364 -3.57 32.93 0.00
C THR A 364 -3.75 31.89 -1.11
N GLN A 365 -3.29 32.22 -2.31
CA GLN A 365 -3.30 31.27 -3.43
C GLN A 365 -2.48 29.99 -3.13
N GLN A 366 -1.45 30.08 -2.28
CA GLN A 366 -0.65 28.93 -1.85
C GLN A 366 -1.45 27.98 -0.93
N GLU A 367 -2.19 28.52 0.05
CA GLU A 367 -3.05 27.73 0.92
C GLU A 367 -4.17 27.04 0.13
N LEU A 368 -4.77 27.76 -0.82
CA LEU A 368 -5.78 27.21 -1.72
C LEU A 368 -5.24 26.08 -2.60
N PHE A 369 -4.04 26.25 -3.16
CA PHE A 369 -3.37 25.20 -3.91
C PHE A 369 -3.05 23.99 -3.04
N ALA A 370 -2.51 24.20 -1.82
CA ALA A 370 -2.19 23.11 -0.90
C ALA A 370 -3.43 22.29 -0.53
N ALA A 371 -4.56 22.96 -0.25
CA ALA A 371 -5.82 22.31 0.02
C ALA A 371 -6.38 21.55 -1.20
N PHE A 372 -6.23 22.12 -2.39
CA PHE A 372 -6.61 21.50 -3.67
C PHE A 372 -5.79 20.25 -4.00
N SER A 373 -4.46 20.30 -3.81
CA SER A 373 -3.55 19.24 -4.27
C SER A 373 -3.48 18.05 -3.31
N ARG A 374 -3.67 18.28 -2.00
CA ARG A 374 -3.63 17.24 -0.96
C ARG A 374 -4.45 15.98 -1.28
N PRO A 375 -5.74 16.05 -1.68
CA PRO A 375 -6.52 14.85 -1.99
C PRO A 375 -6.05 14.11 -3.25
N LEU A 376 -5.21 14.71 -4.09
CA LEU A 376 -4.70 14.09 -5.33
C LEU A 376 -3.49 13.18 -5.09
N LEU A 377 -2.87 13.26 -3.90
CA LEU A 377 -1.64 12.55 -3.57
C LEU A 377 -1.82 11.02 -3.62
N ASP A 378 -2.77 10.48 -2.85
CA ASP A 378 -2.95 9.02 -2.75
C ASP A 378 -3.36 8.38 -4.09
N PRO A 379 -4.29 8.96 -4.89
CA PRO A 379 -4.59 8.46 -6.22
C PRO A 379 -3.37 8.48 -7.17
N ALA A 380 -2.58 9.55 -7.15
CA ALA A 380 -1.38 9.67 -7.98
C ALA A 380 -0.32 8.62 -7.59
N THR A 381 -0.03 8.49 -6.30
CA THR A 381 0.87 7.47 -5.75
C THR A 381 0.39 6.06 -6.11
N SER A 382 -0.90 5.78 -5.98
CA SER A 382 -1.48 4.47 -6.31
C SER A 382 -1.29 4.12 -7.79
N PHE A 383 -1.55 5.08 -8.68
CA PHE A 383 -1.34 4.93 -10.11
C PHE A 383 0.13 4.65 -10.46
N ILE A 384 1.06 5.43 -9.90
CA ILE A 384 2.51 5.22 -10.12
C ILE A 384 2.92 3.82 -9.64
N ARG A 385 2.54 3.44 -8.41
CA ARG A 385 2.83 2.11 -7.87
C ARG A 385 2.26 1.00 -8.74
N GLN A 386 1.01 1.13 -9.18
CA GLN A 386 0.37 0.14 -10.05
C GLN A 386 1.11 -0.02 -11.37
N TYR A 387 1.52 1.07 -11.99
CA TYR A 387 2.30 1.03 -13.23
C TYR A 387 3.63 0.31 -13.02
N TYR A 388 4.40 0.64 -11.97
CA TYR A 388 5.73 0.08 -11.76
C TYR A 388 5.74 -1.36 -11.21
N ARG A 389 4.60 -1.89 -10.72
CA ARG A 389 4.47 -3.31 -10.34
C ARG A 389 4.83 -4.25 -11.48
N ARG A 390 4.53 -3.90 -12.73
CA ARG A 390 4.86 -4.72 -13.91
C ARG A 390 6.36 -4.96 -14.10
N PHE A 391 7.20 -4.14 -13.48
CA PHE A 391 8.65 -4.30 -13.51
C PHE A 391 9.20 -5.02 -12.28
N ALA A 392 8.36 -5.28 -11.27
CA ALA A 392 8.74 -5.90 -10.01
C ALA A 392 8.39 -7.41 -9.93
N GLU A 393 7.59 -7.92 -10.87
CA GLU A 393 7.05 -9.30 -10.85
C GLU A 393 7.70 -10.26 -11.88
N ASP A 394 8.71 -9.80 -12.63
CA ASP A 394 9.63 -10.67 -13.39
C ASP A 394 10.88 -10.98 -12.57
#